data_AF-A0A9R0XET7-F1
#
_entry.id   AF-A0A9R0XET7-F1
#
_cell.length_a   1.000
_cell.length_b   1.000
_cell.length_c   1.000
_cell.angle_alpha   90.00
_cell.angle_beta   90.00
_cell.angle_gamma   90.00
#
_symmetry.space_group_name_H-M   'P 1'
#
loop_
_entity.id
_entity.type
_entity.pdbx_description
1 polymer ?
#
loop_
_entity_poly.entity_id
_entity_poly.type
_entity_poly.pdbx_seq_one_letter_code
_entity_poly.pdbx_strand_id
1 'polypeptide(L)' 'MDNLTLAANYLDIKGLLDLTCQTVADMIKGKTPEEIRKTFNITNDFTPEEEEEVRRENQWAFE' A
#
# COMPACT_ATOMS: atom_id res chain seq x y z
N MET A 1 1.09 2.19 12.92
CA MET A 1 1.25 3.33 12.00
C MET A 1 -0.06 4.07 11.83
N ASP A 2 -1.13 3.32 11.59
CA ASP A 2 -2.47 3.78 11.21
C ASP A 2 -3.06 4.84 12.17
N ASN A 3 -2.90 4.66 13.48
CA ASN A 3 -3.40 5.62 14.48
C ASN A 3 -2.73 6.99 14.38
N LEU A 4 -1.46 7.06 13.96
CA LEU A 4 -0.73 8.32 13.87
C LEU A 4 -1.12 9.11 12.62
N THR A 5 -1.29 8.42 11.48
CA THR A 5 -1.80 9.01 10.24
C THR A 5 -3.21 9.55 10.44
N LEU A 6 -4.10 8.77 11.09
CA LEU A 6 -5.47 9.19 11.41
C LEU A 6 -5.50 10.40 12.35
N ALA A 7 -4.66 10.40 13.40
CA ALA A 7 -4.55 11.53 14.31
C ALA A 7 -4.03 12.79 13.61
N ALA A 8 -3.02 12.66 12.74
CA ALA A 8 -2.47 13.77 11.98
C ALA A 8 -3.51 14.40 11.04
N ASN A 9 -4.30 13.57 10.36
CA ASN A 9 -5.39 14.00 9.50
C ASN A 9 -6.52 14.67 10.32
N TYR A 10 -6.92 14.07 11.44
CA TYR A 10 -7.99 14.61 12.30
C TYR A 10 -7.63 15.97 12.91
N LEU A 11 -6.36 16.16 13.27
CA LEU A 11 -5.85 17.41 13.83
C LEU A 11 -5.38 18.42 12.77
N ASP A 12 -5.53 18.11 11.48
CA ASP A 12 -5.09 18.93 10.34
C ASP A 12 -3.61 19.35 10.39
N ILE A 13 -2.75 18.44 10.84
CA ILE A 13 -1.30 18.66 10.92
C ILE A 13 -0.65 18.15 9.64
N LYS A 14 -0.69 18.98 8.59
CA LYS A 14 -0.22 18.61 7.24
C LYS A 14 1.19 18.00 7.22
N GLY A 15 2.17 18.60 7.91
CA GLY A 15 3.54 18.08 7.91
C GLY A 15 3.69 16.69 8.54
N LEU A 16 2.86 16.39 9.55
CA LEU A 16 2.84 15.05 10.18
C LEU A 16 2.12 14.06 9.26
N LEU A 17 1.03 14.48 8.62
CA LEU A 17 0.33 13.66 7.64
C LEU A 17 1.26 13.28 6.49
N ASP A 18 1.96 14.25 5.88
CA ASP A 18 2.91 14.03 4.79
C ASP A 18 4.02 13.04 5.20
N LEU A 19 4.61 13.20 6.39
CA LEU A 19 5.65 12.30 6.89
C LEU A 19 5.15 10.86 7.10
N THR A 20 3.96 10.72 7.69
CA THR A 20 3.36 9.40 7.91
C THR A 20 2.98 8.73 6.59
N CYS A 21 2.42 9.47 5.63
CA CYS A 21 2.12 8.99 4.28
C CYS A 21 3.39 8.55 3.55
N GLN A 22 4.47 9.34 3.61
CA GLN A 22 5.75 8.98 3.00
C GLN A 22 6.30 7.69 3.61
N THR A 23 6.23 7.53 4.93
CA THR A 23 6.73 6.32 5.58
C THR A 23 5.94 5.08 5.14
N VAL A 24 4.62 5.18 4.98
CA VAL A 24 3.81 4.09 4.43
C VAL A 24 4.19 3.80 2.97
N ALA A 25 4.42 4.84 2.15
CA ALA A 25 4.87 4.67 0.78
C ALA A 25 6.24 3.96 0.70
N ASP A 26 7.17 4.32 1.57
CA ASP A 26 8.49 3.68 1.66
C ASP A 26 8.40 2.21 2.10
N MET A 27 7.39 1.86 2.90
CA MET A 27 7.12 0.46 3.27
C MET A 27 6.57 -0.38 2.10
N ILE A 28 6.00 0.24 1.08
CA ILE A 28 5.42 -0.40 -0.12
C ILE A 28 6.44 -0.47 -1.25
N LYS A 29 7.25 0.58 -1.39
CA LYS A 29 8.20 0.75 -2.50
C LYS A 29 9.13 -0.46 -2.64
N GLY A 30 9.15 -1.04 -3.83
CA GLY A 30 10.05 -2.14 -4.21
C GLY A 30 9.67 -3.52 -3.64
N LYS A 31 8.51 -3.65 -2.98
CA LYS A 31 7.98 -4.94 -2.52
C LYS A 31 7.01 -5.54 -3.54
N THR A 32 6.89 -6.86 -3.54
CA THR A 32 5.87 -7.54 -4.34
C THR A 32 4.47 -7.38 -3.73
N PRO A 33 3.38 -7.54 -4.51
CA PRO A 33 2.01 -7.51 -3.99
C PRO A 33 1.81 -8.45 -2.80
N GLU A 34 2.41 -9.65 -2.81
CA GLU A 34 2.32 -10.63 -1.73
C GLU A 34 3.03 -10.16 -0.46
N GLU A 35 4.21 -9.53 -0.58
CA GLU A 35 4.94 -8.96 0.55
C GLU A 35 4.20 -7.77 1.17
N ILE A 36 3.59 -6.93 0.33
CA ILE A 36 2.74 -5.81 0.76
C ILE A 36 1.55 -6.35 1.53
N ARG A 37 0.80 -7.30 0.95
CA ARG A 37 -0.35 -7.94 1.59
C ARG A 37 0.02 -8.53 2.95
N LYS A 38 1.15 -9.24 3.05
CA LYS A 38 1.64 -9.79 4.32
C LYS A 38 2.03 -8.70 5.33
N THR A 39 2.69 -7.63 4.88
CA THR A 39 3.13 -6.52 5.74
C THR A 39 1.93 -5.80 6.37
N PHE A 40 0.88 -5.58 5.59
CA PHE A 40 -0.32 -4.84 6.02
C PHE A 40 -1.47 -5.75 6.47
N ASN A 41 -1.23 -7.07 6.53
CA ASN A 41 -2.22 -8.09 6.90
C ASN A 41 -3.52 -7.98 6.07
N ILE A 42 -3.36 -7.83 4.76
CA ILE A 42 -4.44 -7.73 3.77
C ILE A 42 -4.64 -9.11 3.12
N THR A 43 -5.87 -9.60 3.15
CA THR A 43 -6.26 -10.84 2.46
C THR A 43 -6.39 -10.57 0.97
N ASN A 44 -5.83 -11.44 0.12
CA ASN A 44 -6.11 -11.40 -1.32
C ASN A 44 -7.55 -11.86 -1.57
N ASP A 45 -8.36 -10.98 -2.14
CA ASP A 45 -9.78 -11.20 -2.46
C ASP A 45 -10.03 -11.43 -3.96
N PHE A 46 -8.98 -11.39 -4.79
CA PHE A 46 -9.08 -11.76 -6.20
C PHE A 46 -9.22 -13.27 -6.37
N THR A 47 -10.03 -13.66 -7.36
CA THR A 47 -9.93 -15.00 -7.96
C THR A 47 -8.60 -15.15 -8.72
N PRO A 48 -8.11 -16.39 -8.94
CA PRO A 48 -6.89 -16.61 -9.71
C PRO A 48 -6.94 -15.96 -11.11
N GLU A 49 -8.08 -16.04 -11.78
CA GLU A 49 -8.30 -15.46 -13.11
C GLU A 49 -8.21 -13.93 -13.10
N GLU A 50 -8.81 -13.27 -12.10
CA GLU A 50 -8.73 -11.81 -11.93
C GLU A 50 -7.31 -11.35 -11.58
N GLU A 51 -6.60 -12.09 -10.73
CA GLU A 51 -5.21 -11.77 -10.38
C GLU A 51 -4.27 -11.92 -11.59
N GLU A 52 -4.49 -12.93 -12.43
CA GLU A 52 -3.76 -13.10 -13.69
C GLU A 52 -4.04 -11.97 -14.69
N GLU A 53 -5.30 -11.56 -14.83
CA GLU A 53 -5.67 -10.44 -15.70
C GLU A 53 -5.05 -9.13 -15.23
N VAL A 54 -5.15 -8.81 -13.94
CA VAL A 54 -4.54 -7.61 -13.35
C VAL A 54 -3.02 -7.66 -13.51
N ARG A 55 -2.38 -8.82 -13.31
CA ARG A 55 -0.92 -8.98 -13.50
C ARG A 55 -0.53 -8.78 -14.96
N ARG A 56 -1.32 -9.28 -15.92
CA ARG A 56 -1.13 -9.10 -17.36
C ARG A 56 -1.24 -7.63 -17.76
N GLU A 57 -2.23 -6.91 -17.25
CA GLU A 57 -2.44 -5.49 -17.56
C GLU A 57 -1.38 -4.58 -16.92
N ASN A 58 -0.88 -4.95 -15.74
CA ASN A 58 0.10 -4.17 -15.00
C ASN A 58 1.54 -4.68 -15.16
N GLN A 59 1.85 -5.43 -16.22
CA GLN A 59 3.22 -5.92 -16.48
C GLN A 59 4.25 -4.78 -16.50
N TRP A 60 3.88 -3.60 -17.01
CA TRP A 60 4.72 -2.40 -17.03
C TRP A 60 5.22 -1.96 -15.66
N ALA A 61 4.53 -2.32 -14.57
CA ALA A 61 4.92 -1.97 -13.21
C ALA A 61 5.96 -2.94 -12.60
N PHE A 62 6.25 -4.04 -13.30
CA PHE A 62 7.16 -5.10 -12.89
C PHE A 62 8.36 -5.28 -13.86
N GLU A 63 8.47 -4.43 -14.88
CA GLU A 63 9.64 -4.29 -15.78
C GLU A 63 10.66 -3.29 -15.22
#